data_AF-A0A847V887-F1
#
_entry.id   AF-A0A847V887-F1
#
_cell.length_a   1.000
_cell.length_b   1.000
_cell.length_c   1.000
_cell.angle_alpha   90.00
_cell.angle_beta   90.00
_cell.angle_gamma   90.00
#
_symmetry.space_group_name_H-M   'P 1'
#
loop_
_entity.id
_entity.type
_entity.pdbx_description
1 polymer ?
#
loop_
_entity_poly.entity_id
_entity_poly.type
_entity_poly.pdbx_seq_one_letter_code
_entity_poly.pdbx_strand_id
1 'polypeptide(L)'
;MSTFGNYFLHQEYAALAARGDPLNEIESLIDWELFRPRLSTLYQSDTEQGGRPHTDVIVLMKLLVLQQWYGLSDYELERQAGDRISFRHFLGY
;
A
#
# COMPACT_ATOMS: atom_id res chain seq x y z
N MET A 1 -18.00 7.82 2.29
CA MET A 1 -17.83 9.11 1.59
C MET A 1 -16.55 8.96 0.74
N SER A 2 -16.54 8.82 -0.58
CA SER A 2 -17.43 9.16 -1.69
C SER A 2 -17.77 7.92 -2.56
N THR A 3 -19.03 7.50 -2.57
CA THR A 3 -19.48 6.21 -3.17
C THR A 3 -19.20 6.11 -4.67
N PHE A 4 -19.27 7.23 -5.40
CA PHE A 4 -19.09 7.25 -6.85
C PHE A 4 -17.62 7.05 -7.27
N GLY A 5 -16.68 7.76 -6.63
CA GLY A 5 -15.25 7.66 -6.97
C GLY A 5 -14.66 6.27 -6.68
N ASN A 6 -15.01 5.70 -5.52
CA ASN A 6 -14.55 4.37 -5.14
C ASN A 6 -15.07 3.30 -6.09
N TYR A 7 -16.29 3.45 -6.63
CA TYR A 7 -16.83 2.52 -7.61
C TYR A 7 -15.97 2.44 -8.87
N PHE A 8 -15.56 3.57 -9.45
CA PHE A 8 -14.67 3.58 -10.61
C PHE A 8 -13.28 3.04 -10.27
N LEU A 9 -12.73 3.38 -9.10
CA LEU A 9 -11.44 2.83 -8.66
C LEU A 9 -11.50 1.31 -8.54
N HIS A 10 -12.54 0.74 -7.93
CA HIS A 10 -12.71 -0.71 -7.86
C HIS A 10 -12.88 -1.35 -9.24
N GLN A 11 -13.57 -0.69 -10.18
CA GLN A 11 -13.65 -1.18 -11.56
C GLN A 11 -12.27 -1.21 -12.24
N GLU A 12 -11.49 -0.13 -12.09
CA GLU A 12 -10.14 -0.06 -12.64
C GLU A 12 -9.21 -1.11 -12.01
N TYR A 13 -9.31 -1.33 -10.70
CA TYR A 13 -8.59 -2.39 -9.99
C TYR A 13 -8.96 -3.78 -10.54
N ALA A 14 -10.24 -4.06 -10.73
CA ALA A 14 -10.69 -5.31 -11.34
C ALA A 14 -10.19 -5.46 -12.79
N ALA A 15 -10.19 -4.37 -13.56
CA ALA A 15 -9.68 -4.38 -14.94
C ALA A 15 -8.16 -4.61 -15.00
N LEU A 16 -7.40 -4.07 -14.04
CA LEU A 16 -5.97 -4.31 -13.90
C LEU A 16 -5.67 -5.77 -13.51
N ALA A 17 -6.39 -6.29 -12.53
CA ALA A 17 -6.29 -7.69 -12.13
C ALA A 17 -6.57 -8.63 -13.32
N ALA A 18 -7.61 -8.34 -14.11
CA ALA A 18 -7.95 -9.13 -15.30
C ALA A 18 -6.88 -9.09 -16.42
N ARG A 19 -6.02 -8.07 -16.43
CA ARG A 19 -4.90 -7.94 -17.38
C ARG A 19 -3.63 -8.68 -16.93
N GLY A 20 -3.62 -9.26 -15.74
CA GLY A 20 -2.45 -9.95 -15.18
C GLY A 20 -1.42 -8.98 -14.60
N ASP A 21 -1.88 -7.99 -13.82
CA ASP A 21 -0.95 -7.12 -13.09
C ASP A 21 -0.10 -7.93 -12.09
N PRO A 22 1.25 -7.91 -12.20
CA PRO A 22 2.10 -8.76 -11.37
C PRO A 22 2.06 -8.36 -9.89
N LEU A 23 1.79 -7.09 -9.58
CA LEU A 23 1.66 -6.65 -8.19
C LEU A 23 0.38 -7.21 -7.54
N ASN A 24 -0.71 -7.30 -8.30
CA ASN A 24 -1.91 -7.99 -7.84
C ASN A 24 -1.68 -9.49 -7.57
N GLU A 25 -0.91 -10.17 -8.41
CA GLU A 25 -0.56 -11.58 -8.17
C GLU A 25 0.24 -11.72 -6.87
N ILE A 26 1.28 -10.90 -6.70
CA ILE A 26 2.12 -10.88 -5.50
C ILE A 26 1.29 -10.58 -4.25
N GLU A 27 0.38 -9.61 -4.33
CA GLU A 27 -0.53 -9.27 -3.23
C GLU A 27 -1.34 -10.47 -2.76
N SER A 28 -1.77 -11.32 -3.68
CA SER A 28 -2.53 -12.54 -3.34
C SER A 28 -1.67 -13.71 -2.84
N LEU A 29 -0.37 -13.70 -3.13
CA LEU A 29 0.55 -14.79 -2.79
C LEU A 29 1.14 -14.66 -1.37
N ILE A 30 1.19 -13.45 -0.83
CA ILE A 30 1.81 -13.15 0.45
C ILE A 30 0.75 -12.71 1.45
N ASP A 31 0.64 -13.44 2.56
CA ASP A 31 -0.14 -12.96 3.71
C ASP A 31 0.67 -11.89 4.45
N TRP A 32 0.49 -10.63 4.04
CA TRP A 32 1.22 -9.50 4.58
C TRP A 32 0.96 -9.25 6.07
N GLU A 33 -0.22 -9.63 6.56
CA GLU A 33 -0.60 -9.43 7.97
C GLU A 33 0.28 -10.24 8.92
N LEU A 34 0.92 -11.32 8.45
CA LEU A 34 1.90 -12.09 9.22
C LEU A 34 3.12 -11.25 9.68
N PHE A 35 3.41 -10.14 8.99
CA PHE A 35 4.50 -9.24 9.37
C PHE A 35 4.08 -8.25 10.46
N ARG A 36 2.78 -7.95 10.59
CA ARG A 36 2.27 -6.92 11.51
C ARG A 36 2.77 -7.09 12.94
N PRO A 37 2.74 -8.28 13.58
CA PRO A 37 3.16 -8.43 14.98
C PRO A 37 4.63 -8.05 15.22
N ARG A 38 5.49 -8.19 14.20
CA ARG A 38 6.90 -7.81 14.31
C ARG A 38 7.15 -6.35 13.95
N LEU A 39 6.35 -5.79 13.05
CA LEU A 39 6.51 -4.40 12.61
C LEU A 39 5.84 -3.41 13.58
N SER A 40 4.73 -3.79 14.21
CA SER A 40 4.00 -2.93 15.15
C SER A 40 4.86 -2.52 16.36
N THR A 41 5.85 -3.34 16.73
CA THR A 41 6.78 -3.00 17.83
C THR A 41 7.72 -1.85 17.48
N LEU A 42 7.83 -1.47 16.21
CA LEU A 42 8.60 -0.30 15.78
C LEU A 42 7.93 1.02 16.17
N TYR A 43 6.61 1.01 16.41
CA TYR A 43 5.93 2.21 16.87
C TYR A 43 6.22 2.48 18.34
N GLN A 44 6.90 3.61 18.53
CA GLN A 44 7.24 4.35 19.73
C GLN A 44 6.20 4.58 20.82
N SER A 45 4.90 4.40 20.54
CA SER A 45 3.91 5.25 21.23
C SER A 45 2.48 4.91 20.85
N ASP A 46 1.82 4.10 21.68
CA ASP A 46 0.36 4.16 21.88
C ASP A 46 0.03 5.24 22.94
N THR A 47 0.81 6.32 23.02
CA THR A 47 0.59 7.36 24.01
C THR A 47 -0.70 8.10 23.69
N GLU A 48 -1.58 8.20 24.69
CA GLU A 48 -2.86 8.95 24.67
C GLU A 48 -2.72 10.45 24.30
N GLN A 49 -1.49 10.94 24.13
CA GLN A 49 -1.20 12.30 23.67
C GLN A 49 -1.34 12.38 22.15
N GLY A 50 -2.38 13.07 21.71
CA GLY A 50 -2.77 13.19 20.31
C GLY A 50 -1.68 13.72 19.37
N GLY A 51 -1.77 13.29 18.11
CA GLY A 51 -0.93 13.65 16.96
C GLY A 51 -1.49 13.05 15.67
N ARG A 52 -0.79 13.21 14.53
CA ARG A 52 -1.18 12.52 13.29
C ARG A 52 -1.00 11.00 13.50
N PRO A 53 -2.02 10.17 13.22
CA PRO A 53 -1.89 8.72 13.33
C PRO A 53 -0.70 8.22 12.52
N HIS A 54 -0.05 7.18 13.03
CA HIS A 54 0.98 6.48 12.29
C HIS A 54 0.39 5.86 11.01
N THR A 55 1.16 5.86 9.92
CA THR A 55 0.82 5.09 8.71
C THR A 55 0.71 3.61 9.07
N ASP A 56 -0.10 2.85 8.34
CA ASP A 56 -0.15 1.40 8.56
C ASP A 56 1.22 0.75 8.27
N VAL A 57 1.70 -0.10 9.18
CA VAL A 57 3.01 -0.76 9.06
C VAL A 57 3.14 -1.64 7.82
N ILE A 58 2.04 -2.25 7.37
CA ILE A 58 2.02 -3.11 6.18
C ILE A 58 2.13 -2.24 4.93
N VAL A 59 1.46 -1.09 4.90
CA VAL A 59 1.61 -0.12 3.81
C VAL A 59 3.06 0.35 3.69
N LEU A 60 3.72 0.66 4.82
CA LEU A 60 5.15 1.00 4.82
C LEU A 60 6.04 -0.14 4.32
N MET A 61 5.77 -1.38 4.75
CA MET A 61 6.51 -2.55 4.27
C MET A 61 6.36 -2.72 2.75
N LYS A 62 5.15 -2.60 2.22
CA LYS A 62 4.87 -2.69 0.79
C LYS A 62 5.53 -1.56 0.00
N LEU A 63 5.57 -0.34 0.55
CA LEU A 63 6.31 0.78 -0.04
C LEU A 63 7.81 0.47 -0.16
N LEU A 64 8.43 -0.12 0.86
CA LEU A 64 9.85 -0.53 0.80
C LEU A 64 10.08 -1.63 -0.24
N VAL A 65 9.13 -2.57 -0.41
CA VAL A 65 9.20 -3.59 -1.47
C VAL A 65 9.13 -2.95 -2.85
N LEU A 66 8.21 -2.03 -3.08
CA LEU A 66 8.12 -1.27 -4.33
C LEU A 66 9.40 -0.47 -4.59
N GLN A 67 9.93 0.18 -3.56
CA GLN A 67 11.17 0.92 -3.65
C GLN A 67 12.32 0.05 -4.14
N GLN A 68 12.47 -1.13 -3.55
CA GLN A 68 13.54 -2.07 -3.88
C GLN A 68 13.38 -2.69 -5.28
N TRP A 69 12.16 -3.06 -5.68
CA TRP A 69 11.92 -3.70 -6.98
C TRP A 69 12.02 -2.75 -8.17
N TYR A 70 11.60 -1.50 -7.99
CA TYR A 70 11.62 -0.50 -9.04
C TYR A 70 12.82 0.46 -8.95
N GLY A 71 13.71 0.26 -7.96
CA GLY A 71 14.92 1.06 -7.78
C GLY A 71 14.63 2.55 -7.52
N LEU A 72 13.58 2.84 -6.76
CA LEU A 72 13.06 4.20 -6.59
C LEU A 72 13.76 4.92 -5.44
N SER A 73 13.96 6.23 -5.62
CA SER A 73 14.21 7.12 -4.48
C SER A 73 12.96 7.32 -3.64
N ASP A 74 13.09 7.78 -2.39
CA ASP A 74 11.95 8.08 -1.51
C ASP A 74 10.97 9.07 -2.17
N TYR A 75 11.51 10.10 -2.84
CA TYR A 75 10.72 11.10 -3.56
C TYR A 75 9.94 10.50 -4.73
N GLU A 76 10.59 9.65 -5.53
CA GLU A 76 9.93 8.98 -6.65
C GLU A 76 8.91 7.95 -6.20
N LEU A 77 9.19 7.25 -5.10
CA LEU A 77 8.26 6.30 -4.49
C LEU A 77 6.97 7.02 -4.07
N GLU A 78 7.08 8.13 -3.34
CA GLU A 78 5.91 8.93 -2.92
C GLU A 78 5.10 9.40 -4.15
N ARG A 79 5.79 9.95 -5.16
CA ARG A 79 5.16 10.40 -6.39
C ARG A 79 4.45 9.26 -7.14
N GLN A 80 5.12 8.12 -7.30
CA GLN A 80 4.55 6.98 -8.02
C GLN A 80 3.42 6.29 -7.24
N ALA A 81 3.49 6.26 -5.91
CA ALA A 81 2.41 5.74 -5.07
C ALA A 81 1.14 6.58 -5.19
N GLY A 82 1.25 7.89 -5.40
CA GLY A 82 0.11 8.77 -5.68
C GLY A 82 -0.45 8.64 -7.11
N ASP A 83 0.42 8.45 -8.09
CA ASP A 83 0.05 8.51 -9.51
C ASP A 83 -0.37 7.13 -10.07
N ARG A 84 0.41 6.07 -9.80
CA ARG A 84 0.25 4.77 -10.46
C ARG A 84 -0.88 3.96 -9.84
N ILE A 85 -1.85 3.57 -10.66
CA ILE A 85 -3.01 2.81 -10.19
C ILE A 85 -2.67 1.39 -9.72
N SER A 86 -1.67 0.73 -10.33
CA SER A 86 -1.19 -0.58 -9.87
C SER A 86 -0.52 -0.50 -8.50
N PHE A 87 0.20 0.59 -8.21
CA PHE A 87 0.79 0.81 -6.89
C PHE A 87 -0.28 1.08 -5.86
N ARG A 88 -1.25 1.94 -6.18
CA ARG A 88 -2.39 2.22 -5.29
C ARG A 88 -3.18 0.96 -4.95
N HIS A 89 -3.43 0.12 -5.95
CA HIS A 89 -4.08 -1.17 -5.75
C HIS A 89 -3.28 -2.07 -4.81
N PHE A 90 -1.98 -2.24 -5.07
CA PHE A 90 -1.08 -3.06 -4.24
C PHE A 90 -1.00 -2.57 -2.78
N LEU A 91 -1.00 -1.25 -2.58
CA LEU A 91 -0.92 -0.61 -1.26
C LEU A 91 -2.26 -0.63 -0.49
N GLY A 92 -3.38 -1.01 -1.14
CA GLY A 92 -4.69 -1.11 -0.50
C GLY A 92 -5.45 0.22 -0.36
N TYR A 93 -5.23 1.16 -1.28
CA TYR A 93 -5.97 2.44 -1.36
C TYR A 93 -7.39 2.28 -1.91
#